data_AF-A0AAN7PPB2-F1
#
_entry.id   AF-A0AAN7PPB2-F1
#
_cell.length_a   1.000
_cell.length_b   1.000
_cell.length_c   1.000
_cell.angle_alpha   90.00
_cell.angle_beta   90.00
_cell.angle_gamma   90.00
#
_symmetry.space_group_name_H-M   'P 1'
#
loop_
_entity.id
_entity.type
_entity.pdbx_description
1 polymer ?
#
loop_
_entity_poly.entity_id
_entity_poly.type
_entity_poly.pdbx_seq_one_letter_code
_entity_poly.pdbx_strand_id
1 'polypeptide(L)'
;MSTPKHLTEKAVAVSLDLLPTKSKEKYLSCYDKFVKWKEAEGATSWSEDVLLSYFAEELSKYAPTTMWSIYSMLKTTISSKHNVVAILGVLGACRGAELCDMAVADFEDLENKLLKITIPTTKNHISRTFTVEGEYYEIIKKYASLRPKNAESSRFFLNYQKGKCTKQVIGKNKVATCPKQIAEFLNLPKSGEYIPEDFSHFTR
;
A
#
# COMPACT_ATOMS: atom_id res chain seq x y z
N MET A 1 -14.23 -18.56 -9.03
CA MET A 1 -15.43 -18.10 -8.30
C MET A 1 -15.33 -16.59 -8.19
N SER A 2 -16.21 -15.84 -8.88
CA SER A 2 -16.16 -14.37 -8.92
C SER A 2 -16.57 -13.79 -7.57
N THR A 3 -15.73 -12.91 -7.01
CA THR A 3 -16.06 -12.16 -5.80
C THR A 3 -17.32 -11.33 -6.03
N PRO A 4 -18.31 -11.38 -5.13
CA PRO A 4 -19.52 -10.57 -5.23
C PRO A 4 -19.19 -9.07 -5.30
N LYS A 5 -19.75 -8.37 -6.28
CA LYS A 5 -19.46 -6.96 -6.61
C LYS A 5 -19.50 -6.01 -5.40
N HIS A 6 -20.44 -6.24 -4.47
CA HIS A 6 -20.58 -5.43 -3.25
C HIS A 6 -19.37 -5.52 -2.30
N LEU A 7 -18.63 -6.64 -2.29
CA LEU A 7 -17.42 -6.80 -1.49
C LEU A 7 -16.23 -6.11 -2.15
N THR A 8 -16.15 -6.15 -3.49
CA THR A 8 -15.14 -5.43 -4.27
C THR A 8 -15.31 -3.91 -4.15
N GLU A 9 -16.55 -3.43 -4.25
CA GLU A 9 -16.89 -2.01 -4.05
C GLU A 9 -16.57 -1.54 -2.63
N LYS A 10 -16.81 -2.39 -1.62
CA LYS A 10 -16.46 -2.09 -0.23
C LYS A 10 -14.94 -2.03 -0.03
N ALA A 11 -14.18 -2.98 -0.56
CA ALA A 11 -12.71 -2.97 -0.48
C ALA A 11 -12.09 -1.75 -1.18
N VAL A 12 -12.62 -1.37 -2.34
CA VAL A 12 -12.27 -0.13 -3.05
C VAL A 12 -12.58 1.08 -2.19
N ALA A 13 -13.77 1.14 -1.56
CA ALA A 13 -14.16 2.24 -0.68
C ALA A 13 -13.22 2.41 0.53
N VAL A 14 -12.79 1.32 1.18
CA VAL A 14 -11.86 1.38 2.32
C VAL A 14 -10.46 1.87 1.90
N SER A 15 -9.96 1.36 0.77
CA SER A 15 -8.66 1.81 0.20
C SER A 15 -8.69 3.30 -0.14
N LEU A 16 -9.87 3.76 -0.57
CA LEU A 16 -10.19 5.13 -0.90
C LEU A 16 -10.39 6.02 0.36
N ASP A 17 -10.78 5.45 1.50
CA ASP A 17 -10.92 6.16 2.79
C ASP A 17 -9.58 6.39 3.51
N LEU A 18 -8.50 5.77 3.02
CA LEU A 18 -7.11 6.17 3.29
C LEU A 18 -6.72 7.49 2.60
N LEU A 19 -7.65 8.23 1.98
CA LEU A 19 -7.40 9.56 1.44
C LEU A 19 -8.18 10.59 2.26
N PRO A 20 -7.72 11.86 2.33
CA PRO A 20 -8.40 12.87 3.13
C PRO A 20 -9.83 13.04 2.62
N THR A 21 -10.84 12.78 3.47
CA THR A 21 -12.24 12.62 3.05
C THR A 21 -12.77 13.82 2.27
N LYS A 22 -12.35 15.04 2.64
CA LYS A 22 -12.76 16.30 1.98
C LYS A 22 -12.06 16.58 0.65
N SER A 23 -10.93 15.93 0.37
CA SER A 23 -10.07 16.28 -0.78
C SER A 23 -9.70 15.06 -1.64
N LYS A 24 -10.24 13.90 -1.30
CA LYS A 24 -10.01 12.60 -1.93
C LYS A 24 -10.05 12.63 -3.45
N GLU A 25 -11.11 13.19 -4.04
CA GLU A 25 -11.23 13.32 -5.50
C GLU A 25 -10.09 14.12 -6.13
N LYS A 26 -9.62 15.17 -5.44
CA LYS A 26 -8.49 15.98 -5.90
C LYS A 26 -7.18 15.21 -5.87
N TYR A 27 -6.96 14.39 -4.84
CA TYR A 27 -5.79 13.51 -4.72
C TYR A 27 -5.78 12.45 -5.83
N LEU A 28 -6.93 11.80 -6.06
CA LEU A 28 -7.10 10.83 -7.13
C LEU A 28 -6.92 11.47 -8.50
N SER A 29 -7.50 12.64 -8.75
CA SER A 29 -7.33 13.37 -10.01
C SER A 29 -5.86 13.74 -10.27
N CYS A 30 -5.12 14.15 -9.24
CA CYS A 30 -3.69 14.42 -9.37
C CYS A 30 -2.90 13.14 -9.69
N TYR A 31 -3.21 12.05 -9.00
CA TYR A 31 -2.64 10.74 -9.28
C TYR A 31 -2.93 10.27 -10.71
N ASP A 32 -4.17 10.38 -11.18
CA ASP A 32 -4.57 9.95 -12.52
C ASP A 32 -3.86 10.77 -13.61
N LYS A 33 -3.65 12.07 -13.39
CA LYS A 33 -2.84 12.92 -14.28
C LYS A 33 -1.40 12.44 -14.37
N PHE A 34 -0.80 12.11 -13.22
CA PHE A 34 0.54 11.55 -13.18
C PHE A 34 0.61 10.18 -13.85
N VAL A 35 -0.36 9.29 -13.61
CA VAL A 35 -0.40 7.96 -14.26
C VAL A 35 -0.48 8.09 -15.77
N LYS A 36 -1.36 8.95 -16.29
CA LYS A 36 -1.47 9.21 -17.74
C LYS A 36 -0.17 9.75 -18.33
N TRP A 37 0.47 10.70 -17.67
CA TRP A 37 1.77 11.22 -18.11
C TRP A 37 2.83 10.10 -18.09
N LYS A 38 2.91 9.34 -17.00
CA LYS A 38 3.85 8.23 -16.84
C LYS A 38 3.67 7.15 -17.91
N GLU A 39 2.43 6.84 -18.28
CA GLU A 39 2.10 5.92 -19.38
C GLU A 39 2.54 6.48 -20.74
N ALA A 40 2.32 7.77 -20.99
CA ALA A 40 2.77 8.44 -22.21
C ALA A 40 4.31 8.43 -22.36
N GLU A 41 5.03 8.59 -21.25
CA GLU A 41 6.50 8.50 -21.20
C GLU A 41 7.03 7.04 -21.19
N GLY A 42 6.15 6.04 -21.21
CA GLY A 42 6.53 4.62 -21.19
C GLY A 42 7.19 4.16 -19.87
N ALA A 43 7.12 4.97 -18.83
CA ALA A 43 7.72 4.67 -17.54
C ALA A 43 6.86 3.66 -16.75
N THR A 44 7.48 2.59 -16.26
CA THR A 44 6.77 1.54 -15.49
C THR A 44 7.01 1.67 -13.97
N SER A 45 8.07 2.35 -13.55
CA SER A 45 8.44 2.51 -12.13
C SER A 45 7.78 3.72 -11.46
N TRP A 46 7.66 3.64 -10.13
CA TRP A 46 7.26 4.74 -9.24
C TRP A 46 8.48 5.32 -8.53
N SER A 47 9.65 5.33 -9.20
CA SER A 47 10.92 5.76 -8.61
C SER A 47 10.94 7.27 -8.39
N GLU A 48 11.84 7.72 -7.51
CA GLU A 48 12.09 9.14 -7.27
C GLU A 48 12.46 9.86 -8.57
N ASP A 49 13.27 9.25 -9.44
CA ASP A 49 13.63 9.81 -10.74
C ASP A 49 12.41 10.10 -11.63
N VAL A 50 11.43 9.18 -11.71
CA VAL A 50 10.21 9.39 -12.50
C VAL A 50 9.36 10.52 -11.92
N LEU A 51 9.30 10.63 -10.60
CA LEU A 51 8.62 11.74 -9.93
C LEU A 51 9.33 13.07 -10.19
N LEU A 52 10.67 13.10 -10.14
CA LEU A 52 11.46 14.30 -10.42
C LEU A 52 11.31 14.74 -11.88
N SER A 53 11.30 13.81 -12.84
CA SER A 53 10.99 14.12 -14.25
C SER A 53 9.60 14.74 -14.40
N TYR A 54 8.58 14.18 -13.73
CA TYR A 54 7.25 14.78 -13.72
C TYR A 54 7.24 16.20 -13.12
N PHE A 55 8.00 16.44 -12.05
CA PHE A 55 8.13 17.78 -11.47
C PHE A 55 8.78 18.77 -12.42
N ALA A 56 9.84 18.36 -13.10
CA ALA A 56 10.59 19.20 -14.01
C ALA A 56 9.79 19.57 -15.26
N GLU A 57 9.06 18.62 -15.83
CA GLU A 57 8.40 18.79 -17.14
C GLU A 57 6.98 19.33 -17.01
N GLU A 58 6.17 18.72 -16.15
CA GLU A 58 4.74 19.02 -16.07
C GLU A 58 4.40 20.00 -14.96
N LEU A 59 5.14 19.97 -13.85
CA LEU A 59 4.82 20.81 -12.70
C LEU A 59 5.59 22.13 -12.62
N SER A 60 6.64 22.29 -13.42
CA SER A 60 7.33 23.57 -13.60
C SER A 60 6.43 24.67 -14.17
N LYS A 61 5.31 24.28 -14.80
CA LYS A 61 4.26 25.17 -15.31
C LYS A 61 3.43 25.83 -14.20
N TYR A 62 3.51 25.35 -12.95
CA TYR A 62 2.76 25.86 -11.81
C TYR A 62 3.64 26.66 -10.85
N ALA A 63 3.01 27.53 -10.06
CA ALA A 63 3.69 28.20 -8.96
C ALA A 63 4.27 27.18 -7.97
N PRO A 64 5.43 27.47 -7.33
CA PRO A 64 6.08 26.52 -6.41
C PRO A 64 5.17 25.97 -5.32
N THR A 65 4.30 26.81 -4.74
CA THR A 65 3.34 26.40 -3.70
C THR A 65 2.30 25.40 -4.22
N THR A 66 1.84 25.57 -5.46
CA THR A 66 0.94 24.65 -6.15
C THR A 66 1.66 23.35 -6.50
N MET A 67 2.90 23.43 -7.00
CA MET A 67 3.73 22.25 -7.27
C MET A 67 3.95 21.42 -6.01
N TRP A 68 4.31 22.06 -4.88
CA TRP A 68 4.46 21.38 -3.59
C TRP A 68 3.16 20.73 -3.11
N SER A 69 2.01 21.38 -3.35
CA SER A 69 0.71 20.79 -3.06
C SER A 69 0.46 19.55 -3.90
N ILE A 70 0.77 19.58 -5.20
CA ILE A 70 0.63 18.44 -6.11
C ILE A 70 1.61 17.31 -5.75
N TYR A 71 2.87 17.63 -5.43
CA TYR A 71 3.86 16.66 -4.92
C TYR A 71 3.35 15.96 -3.68
N SER A 72 2.87 16.74 -2.70
CA SER A 72 2.33 16.19 -1.45
C SER A 72 1.18 15.24 -1.75
N MET A 73 0.18 15.67 -2.52
CA MET A 73 -0.95 14.83 -2.92
C MET A 73 -0.51 13.54 -3.63
N LEU A 74 0.41 13.63 -4.59
CA LEU A 74 0.93 12.48 -5.34
C LEU A 74 1.67 11.50 -4.45
N LYS A 75 2.62 12.00 -3.65
CA LYS A 75 3.40 11.18 -2.74
C LYS A 75 2.48 10.45 -1.76
N THR A 76 1.43 11.13 -1.28
CA THR A 76 0.35 10.59 -0.44
C THR A 76 -0.43 9.49 -1.12
N THR A 77 -0.95 9.75 -2.32
CA THR A 77 -1.71 8.73 -3.05
C THR A 77 -0.85 7.54 -3.46
N ILE A 78 0.41 7.75 -3.84
CA ILE A 78 1.35 6.68 -4.15
C ILE A 78 1.65 5.84 -2.91
N SER A 79 1.95 6.47 -1.77
CA SER A 79 2.24 5.76 -0.53
C SER A 79 1.05 4.93 -0.05
N SER A 80 -0.19 5.43 -0.20
CA SER A 80 -1.37 4.67 0.18
C SER A 80 -1.69 3.55 -0.82
N LYS A 81 -1.59 3.80 -2.14
CA LYS A 81 -1.94 2.83 -3.19
C LYS A 81 -0.89 1.73 -3.41
N HIS A 82 0.38 1.97 -3.09
CA HIS A 82 1.48 1.05 -3.40
C HIS A 82 2.20 0.47 -2.17
N ASN A 83 1.74 0.78 -0.94
CA ASN A 83 2.29 0.19 0.27
C ASN A 83 1.63 -1.15 0.58
N VAL A 84 2.38 -2.23 0.37
CA VAL A 84 1.92 -3.62 0.56
C VAL A 84 1.44 -3.92 1.98
N VAL A 85 2.03 -3.31 3.01
CA VAL A 85 1.58 -3.48 4.40
C VAL A 85 0.18 -2.90 4.58
N ALA A 86 -0.06 -1.71 4.01
CA ALA A 86 -1.35 -1.04 4.09
C ALA A 86 -2.42 -1.77 3.28
N ILE A 87 -2.09 -2.18 2.05
CA ILE A 87 -2.97 -2.94 1.16
C ILE A 87 -3.41 -4.24 1.84
N LEU A 88 -2.46 -5.05 2.35
CA LEU A 88 -2.79 -6.31 3.01
C LEU A 88 -3.52 -6.10 4.34
N GLY A 89 -3.15 -5.07 5.09
CA GLY A 89 -3.82 -4.68 6.33
C GLY A 89 -5.28 -4.35 6.12
N VAL A 90 -5.58 -3.55 5.09
CA VAL A 90 -6.93 -3.13 4.75
C VAL A 90 -7.74 -4.26 4.10
N LEU A 91 -7.22 -4.89 3.06
CA LEU A 91 -7.96 -5.91 2.29
C LEU A 91 -8.21 -7.19 3.10
N GLY A 92 -7.23 -7.61 3.90
CA GLY A 92 -7.36 -8.79 4.75
C GLY A 92 -7.90 -8.51 6.16
N ALA A 93 -8.20 -7.24 6.46
CA ALA A 93 -8.48 -6.75 7.82
C ALA A 93 -7.44 -7.27 8.83
N CYS A 94 -6.16 -7.23 8.45
CA CYS A 94 -5.08 -7.87 9.19
C CYS A 94 -4.62 -6.99 10.35
N ARG A 95 -4.45 -7.60 11.51
CA ARG A 95 -3.77 -6.94 12.65
C ARG A 95 -2.29 -6.79 12.37
N GLY A 96 -1.64 -5.81 12.99
CA GLY A 96 -0.20 -5.59 12.84
C GLY A 96 0.64 -6.84 13.16
N ALA A 97 0.24 -7.63 14.17
CA ALA A 97 0.91 -8.89 14.49
C ALA A 97 0.75 -9.96 13.39
N GLU A 98 -0.46 -10.08 12.81
CA GLU A 98 -0.73 -11.00 11.69
C GLU A 98 0.15 -10.62 10.49
N LEU A 99 0.19 -9.34 10.12
CA LEU A 99 1.04 -8.84 9.04
C LEU A 99 2.53 -9.13 9.30
N CYS A 100 3.02 -8.97 10.53
CA CYS A 100 4.41 -9.23 10.86
C CYS A 100 4.80 -10.70 10.74
N ASP A 101 3.87 -11.59 11.06
CA ASP A 101 4.14 -13.02 11.21
C ASP A 101 3.79 -13.83 9.95
N MET A 102 3.10 -13.23 8.95
CA MET A 102 2.87 -13.84 7.63
C MET A 102 4.16 -14.30 6.95
N ALA A 103 4.13 -15.51 6.40
CA ALA A 103 5.23 -16.14 5.67
C ALA A 103 5.02 -16.04 4.15
N VAL A 104 6.10 -16.21 3.38
CA VAL A 104 6.02 -16.28 1.91
C VAL A 104 5.13 -17.45 1.46
N ALA A 105 5.13 -18.56 2.20
CA ALA A 105 4.32 -19.74 1.92
C ALA A 105 2.81 -19.50 2.08
N ASP A 106 2.41 -18.42 2.78
CA ASP A 106 1.01 -18.06 2.95
C ASP A 106 0.41 -17.40 1.69
N PHE A 107 1.24 -17.08 0.69
CA PHE A 107 0.86 -16.47 -0.58
C PHE A 107 0.87 -17.52 -1.69
N GLU A 108 -0.31 -17.85 -2.19
CA GLU A 108 -0.55 -18.87 -3.21
C GLU A 108 -1.03 -18.21 -4.51
N ASP A 109 -0.23 -18.29 -5.57
CA ASP A 109 -0.66 -17.88 -6.91
C ASP A 109 -1.71 -18.86 -7.44
N LEU A 110 -2.87 -18.32 -7.79
CA LEU A 110 -3.94 -19.01 -8.49
C LEU A 110 -3.95 -18.59 -9.97
N GLU A 111 -4.81 -19.23 -10.77
CA GLU A 111 -5.01 -18.85 -12.17
C GLU A 111 -5.50 -17.40 -12.33
N ASN A 112 -5.26 -16.81 -13.50
CA ASN A 112 -5.74 -15.47 -13.88
C ASN A 112 -5.25 -14.31 -12.99
N LYS A 113 -4.00 -14.36 -12.52
CA LYS A 113 -3.41 -13.30 -11.67
C LYS A 113 -4.22 -13.04 -10.40
N LEU A 114 -4.70 -14.11 -9.80
CA LEU A 114 -5.36 -14.10 -8.51
C LEU A 114 -4.37 -14.62 -7.46
N LEU A 115 -4.18 -13.88 -6.37
CA LEU A 115 -3.30 -14.28 -5.27
C LEU A 115 -4.15 -14.56 -4.05
N LYS A 116 -4.10 -15.80 -3.57
CA LYS A 116 -4.75 -16.22 -2.33
C LYS A 116 -3.75 -16.04 -1.18
N ILE A 117 -4.22 -15.40 -0.11
CA ILE A 117 -3.42 -15.09 1.06
C ILE A 117 -4.07 -15.77 2.26
N THR A 118 -3.29 -16.62 2.92
CA THR A 118 -3.70 -17.30 4.14
C THR A 118 -3.17 -16.54 5.34
N ILE A 119 -4.06 -16.21 6.28
CA ILE A 119 -3.66 -15.57 7.52
C ILE A 119 -3.50 -16.69 8.55
N PRO A 120 -2.25 -17.01 8.97
CA PRO A 120 -2.01 -18.09 9.91
C PRO A 120 -2.65 -17.75 11.27
N THR A 121 -3.15 -18.80 11.92
CA THR A 121 -3.86 -18.75 13.21
C THR A 121 -3.00 -18.05 14.26
N THR A 122 -3.55 -17.05 14.94
CA THR A 122 -2.94 -16.51 16.17
C THR A 122 -3.64 -17.13 17.39
N LYS A 123 -3.07 -16.95 18.58
CA LYS A 123 -3.52 -17.55 19.85
C LYS A 123 -5.04 -17.46 20.10
N ASN A 124 -5.72 -16.47 19.52
CA ASN A 124 -7.15 -16.20 19.71
C ASN A 124 -7.96 -16.06 18.39
N HIS A 125 -7.37 -16.29 17.20
CA HIS A 125 -8.08 -16.07 15.93
C HIS A 125 -8.05 -17.28 15.02
N ILE A 126 -9.23 -17.65 14.53
CA ILE A 126 -9.44 -18.65 13.48
C ILE A 126 -8.67 -18.22 12.23
N SER A 127 -7.98 -19.18 11.59
CA SER A 127 -7.33 -18.95 10.30
C SER A 127 -8.36 -18.50 9.27
N ARG A 128 -7.97 -17.52 8.45
CA ARG A 128 -8.83 -17.00 7.37
C ARG A 128 -8.02 -16.79 6.12
N THR A 129 -8.69 -16.86 4.97
CA THR A 129 -8.07 -16.60 3.67
C THR A 129 -8.80 -15.49 2.96
N PHE A 130 -8.08 -14.69 2.19
CA PHE A 130 -8.67 -13.73 1.27
C PHE A 130 -7.93 -13.77 -0.07
N THR A 131 -8.52 -13.18 -1.11
CA THR A 131 -7.92 -13.13 -2.44
C THR A 131 -7.76 -11.69 -2.89
N VAL A 132 -6.71 -11.45 -3.68
CA VAL A 132 -6.42 -10.16 -4.31
C VAL A 132 -6.14 -10.38 -5.79
N GLU A 133 -6.56 -9.43 -6.63
CA GLU A 133 -6.43 -9.46 -8.08
C GLU A 133 -6.06 -8.07 -8.61
N GLY A 134 -5.90 -7.95 -9.93
CA GLY A 134 -5.71 -6.67 -10.61
C GLY A 134 -4.44 -5.94 -10.17
N GLU A 135 -4.53 -4.64 -9.90
CA GLU A 135 -3.37 -3.82 -9.53
C GLU A 135 -2.71 -4.31 -8.23
N TYR A 136 -3.49 -4.79 -7.26
CA TYR A 136 -2.97 -5.28 -5.98
C TYR A 136 -2.14 -6.55 -6.14
N TYR A 137 -2.56 -7.45 -7.04
CA TYR A 137 -1.76 -8.62 -7.41
C TYR A 137 -0.37 -8.19 -7.88
N GLU A 138 -0.30 -7.27 -8.85
CA GLU A 138 0.96 -6.82 -9.44
C GLU A 138 1.86 -6.13 -8.41
N ILE A 139 1.28 -5.30 -7.53
CA ILE A 139 2.03 -4.61 -6.47
C ILE A 139 2.63 -5.61 -5.47
N ILE A 140 1.85 -6.61 -5.04
CA ILE A 140 2.30 -7.62 -4.08
C ILE A 140 3.37 -8.53 -4.71
N LYS A 141 3.20 -8.95 -5.96
CA LYS A 141 4.19 -9.75 -6.70
C LYS A 141 5.48 -8.98 -6.95
N LYS A 142 5.39 -7.69 -7.25
CA LYS A 142 6.56 -6.80 -7.37
C LYS A 142 7.31 -6.70 -6.06
N TYR A 143 6.63 -6.59 -4.92
CA TYR A 143 7.31 -6.63 -3.62
C TYR A 143 7.97 -7.98 -3.37
N ALA A 144 7.28 -9.09 -3.64
CA ALA A 144 7.82 -10.44 -3.47
C ALA A 144 9.10 -10.67 -4.29
N SER A 145 9.19 -10.10 -5.51
CA SER A 145 10.38 -10.23 -6.36
C SER A 145 11.58 -9.39 -5.90
N LEU A 146 11.37 -8.34 -5.10
CA LEU A 146 12.44 -7.55 -4.48
C LEU A 146 13.13 -8.29 -3.32
N ARG A 147 12.50 -9.36 -2.80
CA ARG A 147 12.99 -10.11 -1.65
C ARG A 147 14.31 -10.84 -1.99
N PRO A 148 15.37 -10.72 -1.18
CA PRO A 148 16.62 -11.43 -1.44
C PRO A 148 16.42 -12.95 -1.44
N LYS A 149 16.94 -13.64 -2.46
CA LYS A 149 16.84 -15.12 -2.58
C LYS A 149 17.50 -15.87 -1.41
N ASN A 150 18.46 -15.24 -0.75
CA ASN A 150 19.23 -15.77 0.38
C ASN A 150 18.76 -15.19 1.72
N ALA A 151 17.49 -14.78 1.83
CA ALA A 151 16.88 -14.43 3.11
C ALA A 151 16.55 -15.71 3.89
N GLU A 152 17.11 -15.84 5.10
CA GLU A 152 16.93 -17.02 5.96
C GLU A 152 15.52 -17.11 6.56
N SER A 153 14.91 -15.95 6.84
CA SER A 153 13.56 -15.90 7.38
C SER A 153 12.53 -16.33 6.34
N SER A 154 11.48 -17.02 6.78
CA SER A 154 10.30 -17.31 5.96
C SER A 154 9.29 -16.15 5.91
N ARG A 155 9.44 -15.13 6.76
CA ARG A 155 8.49 -14.00 6.85
C ARG A 155 8.41 -13.21 5.55
N PHE A 156 7.21 -12.91 5.09
CA PHE A 156 6.98 -12.19 3.85
C PHE A 156 7.60 -10.78 3.91
N PHE A 157 7.31 -10.03 4.98
CA PHE A 157 7.79 -8.67 5.13
C PHE A 157 9.20 -8.58 5.71
N LEU A 158 10.11 -8.03 4.90
CA LEU A 158 11.46 -7.67 5.30
C LEU A 158 11.63 -6.14 5.34
N ASN A 159 12.65 -5.69 6.07
CA ASN A 159 13.00 -4.28 6.16
C ASN A 159 13.44 -3.76 4.79
N TYR A 160 12.86 -2.64 4.38
CA TYR A 160 13.32 -1.86 3.24
C TYR A 160 14.12 -0.65 3.74
N GLN A 161 15.36 -0.51 3.29
CA GLN A 161 16.25 0.58 3.68
C GLN A 161 17.12 0.98 2.49
N LYS A 162 17.38 2.29 2.33
CA LYS A 162 18.27 2.83 1.27
C LYS A 162 17.95 2.28 -0.13
N GLY A 163 16.65 2.21 -0.47
CA GLY A 163 16.21 1.74 -1.78
C GLY A 163 16.32 0.22 -2.01
N LYS A 164 16.59 -0.59 -0.97
CA LYS A 164 16.77 -2.04 -1.12
C LYS A 164 16.01 -2.83 -0.04
N CYS A 165 15.52 -4.01 -0.43
CA CYS A 165 14.97 -5.00 0.49
C CYS A 165 16.11 -5.74 1.18
N THR A 166 16.16 -5.69 2.51
CA THR A 166 17.20 -6.31 3.33
C THR A 166 16.79 -7.73 3.73
N LYS A 167 17.70 -8.49 4.33
CA LYS A 167 17.39 -9.82 4.90
C LYS A 167 16.68 -9.76 6.25
N GLN A 168 16.75 -8.62 6.94
CA GLN A 168 16.20 -8.46 8.28
C GLN A 168 14.67 -8.36 8.21
N VAL A 169 13.97 -9.09 9.07
CA VAL A 169 12.51 -9.00 9.18
C VAL A 169 12.08 -7.61 9.63
N ILE A 170 10.90 -7.17 9.19
CA ILE A 170 10.32 -5.95 9.73
C ILE A 170 9.94 -6.15 11.21
N GLY A 171 10.16 -5.13 12.04
CA GLY A 171 9.79 -5.16 13.45
C GLY A 171 8.31 -4.85 13.67
N LYS A 172 7.70 -5.44 14.71
CA LYS A 172 6.27 -5.24 15.05
C LYS A 172 5.91 -3.77 15.23
N ASN A 173 6.75 -2.99 15.91
CA ASN A 173 6.53 -1.55 16.09
C ASN A 173 6.57 -0.78 14.77
N LYS A 174 7.37 -1.21 13.79
CA LYS A 174 7.47 -0.55 12.48
C LYS A 174 6.25 -0.84 11.61
N VAL A 175 5.70 -2.05 11.69
CA VAL A 175 4.41 -2.38 11.04
C VAL A 175 3.26 -1.65 11.72
N ALA A 176 3.24 -1.61 13.05
CA ALA A 176 2.17 -0.97 13.82
C ALA A 176 2.17 0.57 13.66
N THR A 177 3.32 1.18 13.37
CA THR A 177 3.42 2.62 13.05
C THR A 177 3.07 2.93 11.60
N CYS A 178 2.98 1.93 10.71
CA CYS A 178 2.67 2.14 9.30
C CYS A 178 1.32 2.87 9.07
N PRO A 179 0.19 2.46 9.70
CA PRO A 179 -1.07 3.22 9.57
C PRO A 179 -0.98 4.63 10.15
N LYS A 180 -0.25 4.83 11.26
CA LYS A 180 0.00 6.16 11.82
C LYS A 180 0.81 7.04 10.86
N GLN A 181 1.87 6.51 10.26
CA GLN A 181 2.68 7.22 9.26
C GLN A 181 1.84 7.61 8.04
N ILE A 182 0.95 6.71 7.60
CA ILE A 182 0.01 7.00 6.52
C ILE A 182 -0.96 8.11 6.95
N ALA A 183 -1.56 8.02 8.15
CA ALA A 183 -2.50 9.02 8.67
C ALA A 183 -1.87 10.42 8.90
N GLU A 184 -0.66 10.47 9.46
CA GLU A 184 0.14 11.69 9.59
C GLU A 184 0.44 12.29 8.23
N PHE A 185 0.86 11.45 7.29
CA PHE A 185 1.19 11.89 5.95
C PHE A 185 -0.03 12.37 5.14
N LEU A 186 -1.20 11.83 5.44
CA LEU A 186 -2.50 12.25 4.91
C LEU A 186 -3.05 13.52 5.58
N ASN A 187 -2.42 14.03 6.64
CA ASN A 187 -2.96 15.08 7.50
C ASN A 187 -4.40 14.78 7.97
N LEU A 188 -4.71 13.52 8.31
CA LEU A 188 -6.03 13.18 8.83
C LEU A 188 -6.23 13.86 10.21
N PRO A 189 -7.43 14.42 10.48
CA PRO A 189 -7.74 14.90 11.83
C PRO A 189 -7.57 13.74 12.81
N LYS A 190 -6.91 14.00 13.95
CA LYS A 190 -6.58 13.01 14.99
C LYS A 190 -5.49 11.98 14.61
N SER A 191 -4.48 12.37 13.84
CA SER A 191 -3.29 11.51 13.58
C SER A 191 -2.59 11.01 14.84
N GLY A 192 -2.71 11.72 15.96
CA GLY A 192 -2.21 11.32 17.29
C GLY A 192 -3.05 10.27 18.05
N GLU A 193 -4.30 10.03 17.63
CA GLU A 193 -5.21 9.04 18.24
C GLU A 193 -5.22 7.69 17.48
N TYR A 194 -4.50 7.59 16.35
CA TYR A 194 -4.37 6.32 15.62
C TYR A 194 -3.53 5.33 16.44
N ILE A 195 -4.23 4.48 17.18
CA ILE A 195 -3.64 3.47 18.05
C ILE A 195 -2.98 2.40 17.16
N PRO A 196 -1.77 1.92 17.49
CA PRO A 196 -1.02 0.93 16.69
C PRO A 196 -1.71 -0.44 16.50
N GLU A 197 -2.89 -0.62 17.08
CA GLU A 197 -3.50 -1.92 17.33
C GLU A 197 -4.58 -2.32 16.31
N ASP A 198 -5.12 -1.40 15.51
CA ASP A 198 -6.23 -1.79 14.62
C ASP A 198 -6.31 -1.01 13.30
N PHE A 199 -6.04 -1.73 12.19
CA PHE A 199 -6.33 -1.26 10.83
C PHE A 199 -7.85 -1.17 10.56
N SER A 200 -8.68 -1.71 11.45
CA SER A 200 -10.15 -1.69 11.36
C SER A 200 -10.73 -0.28 11.38
N HIS A 201 -10.04 0.71 11.96
CA HIS A 201 -10.49 2.11 12.00
C HIS A 201 -10.58 2.78 10.62
N PHE A 202 -9.94 2.22 9.59
CA PHE A 202 -10.09 2.72 8.21
C PHE A 202 -11.35 2.19 7.51
N THR A 203 -12.07 1.25 8.12
CA THR A 203 -13.21 0.55 7.51
C THR A 203 -14.59 1.03 8.01
N ARG A 204 -14.65 2.15 8.73
CA ARG A 204 -15.88 2.60 9.40
C ARG A 204 -16.22 4.06 9.16
#